data_AF-A0A1S2K140-F1
#
_entry.id   AF-A0A1S2K140-F1
#
_cell.length_a   1.000
_cell.length_b   1.000
_cell.length_c   1.000
_cell.angle_alpha   90.00
_cell.angle_beta   90.00
_cell.angle_gamma   90.00
#
_symmetry.space_group_name_H-M   'P 1'
#
loop_
_entity.id
_entity.type
_entity.pdbx_description
1 polymer ?
#
loop_
_entity_poly.entity_id
_entity_poly.type
_entity_poly.pdbx_seq_one_letter_code
_entity_poly.pdbx_strand_id
1 'polypeptide(L)' 'MDVTDFPDDLVQTQAAWNATYDALSAPRPRDTTALRRRLLRLSVRLWWHPYWDTARSAPAARTELRQLARTQ' A
#
# COMPACT_ATOMS: atom_id res chain seq x y z
N MET A 1 -10.85 9.09 -18.87
CA MET A 1 -9.74 8.68 -17.99
C MET A 1 -10.21 9.06 -16.60
N ASP A 2 -10.89 8.13 -15.92
CA ASP A 2 -11.31 8.36 -14.54
C ASP A 2 -10.04 8.48 -13.71
N VAL A 3 -9.70 9.70 -13.31
CA VAL A 3 -8.74 9.90 -12.23
C VAL A 3 -9.45 9.35 -11.00
N THR A 4 -9.15 8.10 -10.65
CA THR A 4 -9.52 7.57 -9.34
C THR A 4 -8.77 8.44 -8.34
N ASP A 5 -9.47 9.41 -7.75
CA ASP A 5 -8.90 10.36 -6.81
C ASP A 5 -8.68 9.63 -5.47
N PHE A 6 -7.59 8.87 -5.41
CA PHE A 6 -7.21 8.18 -4.20
C PHE A 6 -6.69 9.22 -3.20
N PRO A 7 -7.09 9.13 -1.92
CA PRO A 7 -6.50 9.95 -0.88
C PRO A 7 -4.96 9.81 -0.86
N ASP A 8 -4.25 10.93 -0.75
CA ASP A 8 -2.79 10.95 -0.77
C ASP A 8 -2.18 10.04 0.30
N ASP A 9 -2.81 9.93 1.47
CA ASP A 9 -2.36 9.08 2.57
C ASP A 9 -2.51 7.59 2.25
N LEU A 10 -3.54 7.22 1.47
CA LEU A 10 -3.72 5.86 0.97
C LEU A 10 -2.67 5.51 -0.09
N VAL A 11 -2.38 6.44 -1.01
CA VAL A 11 -1.30 6.28 -2.01
C VAL A 11 0.06 6.15 -1.33
N GLN A 12 0.37 7.03 -0.38
CA GLN A 12 1.61 6.98 0.40
C GLN A 12 1.71 5.69 1.23
N THR A 13 0.60 5.21 1.81
CA THR A 13 0.57 3.95 2.56
C THR A 13 0.89 2.77 1.65
N GLN A 14 0.33 2.72 0.43
CA GLN A 14 0.63 1.68 -0.55
C GLN A 14 2.09 1.75 -1.03
N ALA A 15 2.61 2.95 -1.32
CA ALA A 15 4.00 3.14 -1.72
C ALA A 15 4.98 2.70 -0.61
N ALA A 16 4.71 3.07 0.64
CA ALA A 16 5.48 2.63 1.79
C ALA A 16 5.40 1.11 2.00
N TRP A 17 4.26 0.50 1.70
CA TRP A 17 4.08 -0.95 1.75
C TRP A 17 4.95 -1.65 0.71
N ASN A 18 4.92 -1.18 -0.54
CA ASN A 18 5.77 -1.69 -1.64
C ASN A 18 7.26 -1.60 -1.26
N ALA A 19 7.72 -0.42 -0.84
CA ALA A 19 9.12 -0.21 -0.45
C ALA A 19 9.54 -1.11 0.74
N THR A 20 8.64 -1.34 1.71
CA THR A 20 8.91 -2.25 2.84
C THR A 20 9.01 -3.70 2.37
N TYR A 21 8.15 -4.09 1.41
CA TYR A 21 8.16 -5.43 0.83
C TYR A 21 9.44 -5.68 0.00
N ASP A 22 9.88 -4.69 -0.79
CA ASP A 22 11.12 -4.75 -1.56
C ASP A 22 12.34 -4.86 -0.65
N ALA A 23 12.38 -4.08 0.44
CA ALA A 23 13.43 -4.16 1.44
C ALA A 23 13.48 -5.53 2.14
N LEU A 24 12.32 -6.17 2.35
CA LEU A 24 12.25 -7.54 2.88
C LEU A 24 12.68 -8.61 1.86
N SER A 25 12.44 -8.35 0.58
CA SER A 25 12.76 -9.27 -0.52
C SER A 25 14.22 -9.17 -0.98
N ALA A 26 14.94 -8.12 -0.56
CA ALA A 26 16.36 -7.94 -0.87
C ALA A 26 17.23 -9.07 -0.28
N PRO A 27 18.35 -9.45 -0.92
CA PRO A 27 19.27 -10.44 -0.37
C PRO A 27 19.86 -10.02 0.98
N ARG A 28 19.77 -10.90 1.99
CA ARG A 28 20.24 -10.67 3.38
C ARG A 28 19.72 -9.34 3.96
N PRO A 29 18.39 -9.21 4.10
CA PRO A 29 17.78 -7.98 4.58
C PRO A 29 18.22 -7.70 6.02
N ARG A 30 18.66 -6.46 6.28
CA ARG A 30 18.90 -5.98 7.64
C ARG A 30 17.56 -5.63 8.30
N ASP A 31 17.50 -5.73 9.63
CA ASP A 31 16.33 -5.31 10.41
C ASP A 31 15.01 -5.99 10.03
N THR A 32 15.07 -7.27 9.63
CA THR A 32 13.89 -8.07 9.20
C THR A 32 12.70 -8.00 10.16
N THR A 33 12.95 -8.04 11.47
CA THR A 33 11.90 -7.92 12.48
C THR A 33 11.22 -6.55 12.45
N ALA A 34 11.99 -5.47 12.29
CA ALA A 34 11.43 -4.12 12.18
C ALA A 34 10.64 -3.95 10.89
N LEU A 35 11.16 -4.46 9.77
CA LEU A 35 10.50 -4.45 8.47
C LEU A 35 9.20 -5.26 8.47
N ARG A 36 9.18 -6.47 9.05
CA ARG A 36 7.94 -7.27 9.19
C ARG A 36 6.89 -6.57 10.03
N ARG A 37 7.28 -5.96 11.16
CA ARG A 37 6.36 -5.17 12.00
C ARG A 37 5.82 -3.95 11.24
N ARG A 38 6.67 -3.28 10.45
CA ARG A 38 6.26 -2.17 9.59
C ARG A 38 5.26 -2.65 8.54
N LEU A 39 5.52 -3.77 7.88
CA LEU A 39 4.64 -4.36 6.87
C LEU A 39 3.26 -4.68 7.47
N LEU A 40 3.21 -5.32 8.64
CA LEU A 40 1.93 -5.62 9.33
C LEU A 40 1.13 -4.35 9.65
N ARG A 41 1.78 -3.31 10.17
CA ARG A 41 1.11 -2.02 10.45
C ARG A 41 0.57 -1.37 9.18
N LEU A 42 1.34 -1.39 8.08
CA LEU A 42 0.90 -0.85 6.80
C LEU A 42 -0.24 -1.67 6.20
N SER A 43 -0.20 -2.99 6.29
CA SER A 43 -1.30 -3.87 5.86
C SER A 43 -2.59 -3.56 6.62
N VAL A 44 -2.52 -3.34 7.94
CA VAL A 44 -3.70 -2.95 8.74
C VAL A 44 -4.23 -1.59 8.26
N ARG A 45 -3.38 -0.58 8.10
CA ARG A 45 -3.81 0.74 7.60
C ARG A 45 -4.45 0.67 6.21
N LEU A 46 -3.87 -0.12 5.31
CA LEU A 46 -4.41 -0.31 3.97
C LEU A 46 -5.75 -1.04 4.01
N TRP A 47 -5.92 -2.07 4.84
CA TRP A 47 -7.14 -2.88 4.84
C TRP A 47 -8.33 -2.17 5.50
N TRP A 48 -8.07 -1.40 6.55
CA TRP A 48 -9.07 -0.67 7.34
C TRP A 48 -9.24 0.80 6.92
N HIS A 49 -8.77 1.17 5.72
CA HIS A 49 -8.86 2.54 5.26
C HIS A 49 -10.31 2.95 4.97
N PRO A 50 -10.81 4.11 5.48
CA PRO A 50 -12.19 4.55 5.30
C PRO A 50 -12.62 4.70 3.82
N TYR A 51 -11.66 4.96 2.93
CA TYR A 51 -11.90 5.00 1.48
C TYR A 51 -12.63 3.75 0.97
N TRP A 52 -12.36 2.57 1.52
CA TRP A 52 -12.96 1.33 1.04
C TRP A 52 -14.46 1.24 1.31
N ASP A 53 -14.96 1.93 2.33
CA ASP A 53 -16.41 1.99 2.61
C ASP A 53 -17.14 2.83 1.54
N THR A 54 -16.42 3.78 0.92
CA THR A 54 -16.95 4.64 -0.15
C THR A 54 -16.67 4.10 -1.55
N ALA A 55 -15.76 3.14 -1.68
CA ALA A 55 -15.33 2.62 -2.97
C ALA A 55 -16.41 1.73 -3.59
N ARG A 56 -16.85 2.09 -4.81
CA ARG A 56 -17.84 1.33 -5.58
C ARG A 56 -17.43 -0.14 -5.82
N SER A 57 -16.13 -0.40 -5.96
CA SER A 57 -15.56 -1.74 -6.07
C SER A 57 -14.18 -1.79 -5.42
N ALA A 58 -14.11 -2.33 -4.21
CA ALA A 58 -12.84 -2.47 -3.48
C ALA A 58 -11.77 -3.30 -4.25
N PRO A 59 -12.09 -4.40 -4.96
CA PRO A 59 -11.07 -5.14 -5.72
C PRO A 59 -10.48 -4.37 -6.90
N ALA A 60 -11.31 -3.64 -7.66
CA ALA A 60 -10.85 -2.83 -8.79
C ALA A 60 -10.00 -1.64 -8.30
N ALA A 61 -10.50 -0.90 -7.31
CA ALA A 61 -9.80 0.23 -6.73
C ALA A 61 -8.47 -0.18 -6.04
N ARG A 62 -8.37 -1.36 -5.42
CA ARG A 62 -7.09 -1.90 -4.93
C ARG A 62 -6.08 -2.21 -6.04
N THR A 63 -6.56 -2.53 -7.24
CA THR A 63 -5.67 -2.81 -8.38
C THR A 63 -5.15 -1.52 -8.99
N GLU A 64 -6.02 -0.52 -9.15
CA GLU A 64 -5.65 0.83 -9.59
C GLU A 64 -4.69 1.50 -8.59
N LEU A 65 -4.96 1.41 -7.28
CA LEU A 65 -4.07 1.93 -6.24
C LEU A 65 -2.64 1.34 -6.34
N ARG A 66 -2.54 0.03 -6.60
CA ARG A 66 -1.25 -0.65 -6.79
C ARG A 66 -0.54 -0.23 -8.07
N GLN A 67 -1.27 0.16 -9.12
CA GLN A 67 -0.68 0.73 -10.33
C GLN A 67 -0.17 2.15 -10.07
N LEU A 68 -0.99 3.00 -9.44
CA LEU A 68 -0.62 4.38 -9.12
C LEU A 68 0.59 4.45 -8.18
N ALA A 69 0.62 3.64 -7.12
CA ALA A 69 1.74 3.62 -6.18
C ALA A 69 3.04 3.02 -6.75
N ARG A 70 3.03 2.49 -7.98
CA ARG A 70 4.24 2.07 -8.71
C ARG A 70 4.78 3.16 -9.63
N THR A 71 3.96 4.16 -9.97
CA THR A 71 4.36 5.30 -10.80
C THR A 71 4.78 6.52 -9.97
N GLN A 72 4.59 6.46 -8.65
CA GLN A 72 5.13 7.41 -7.66
C GLN A 72 6.54 7.00 -7.28
#